data_AF-A0A3G5BIC8-F1
#
_entry.id   AF-A0A3G5BIC8-F1
#
_cell.length_a   1.000
_cell.length_b   1.000
_cell.length_c   1.000
_cell.angle_alpha   90.00
_cell.angle_beta   90.00
_cell.angle_gamma   90.00
#
_symmetry.space_group_name_H-M   'P 1'
#
loop_
_entity.id
_entity.type
_entity.pdbx_description
1 polymer ?
#
loop_
_entity_poly.entity_id
_entity_poly.type
_entity_poly.pdbx_seq_one_letter_code
_entity_poly.pdbx_strand_id
1 'polypeptide(L)' 'MKFLLISFAIVLLVLGSSSAKKADCKSCKVPKIHSPICAAKSDGTKVTLVNKYFLDCANLCGKNLKFIADGKCSK' A
#
# COMPACT_ATOMS: atom_id res chain seq x y z
N MET A 1 -21.56 38.74 -11.54
CA MET A 1 -21.65 37.57 -10.63
C MET A 1 -21.34 36.22 -11.27
N LYS A 2 -21.19 36.10 -12.61
CA LYS A 2 -20.82 34.85 -13.32
C LYS A 2 -19.34 34.44 -13.16
N PHE A 3 -18.44 35.40 -12.88
CA PHE A 3 -16.99 35.19 -12.83
C PHE A 3 -16.50 34.40 -11.59
N LEU A 4 -17.27 34.40 -10.48
CA LEU A 4 -16.90 33.65 -9.26
C LEU A 4 -17.02 32.14 -9.42
N LEU A 5 -17.99 31.67 -10.22
CA LEU A 5 -18.22 30.24 -10.45
C LEU A 5 -17.12 29.59 -11.30
N ILE A 6 -16.55 30.36 -12.23
CA ILE A 6 -15.47 29.89 -13.13
C ILE A 6 -14.19 29.64 -12.33
N SER A 7 -13.91 30.47 -11.31
CA SER A 7 -12.72 30.33 -10.46
C SER A 7 -12.76 29.07 -9.59
N PHE A 8 -13.93 28.72 -9.04
CA PHE A 8 -14.09 27.51 -8.22
C PHE A 8 -13.87 26.21 -9.00
N ALA A 9 -14.30 26.16 -10.26
CA ALA A 9 -14.12 24.99 -11.12
C ALA A 9 -12.63 24.72 -11.43
N ILE A 10 -11.83 25.78 -11.57
CA ILE A 10 -10.38 25.66 -11.83
C ILE A 10 -9.66 25.11 -10.60
N VAL A 11 -10.03 25.55 -9.39
CA VAL A 11 -9.45 25.04 -8.14
C VAL A 11 -9.72 23.56 -7.93
N LEU A 12 -10.92 23.09 -8.28
CA LEU A 12 -11.28 21.66 -8.18
C LEU A 12 -10.52 20.77 -9.19
N LEU A 13 -10.19 21.29 -10.37
CA LEU A 13 -9.39 20.55 -11.36
C LEU A 13 -7.92 20.38 -10.93
N VAL A 14 -7.34 21.36 -10.22
CA VAL A 14 -5.94 21.30 -9.79
C VAL A 14 -5.74 20.31 -8.62
N LEU A 15 -6.74 20.13 -7.76
CA LEU A 15 -6.66 19.23 -6.60
C LEU A 15 -6.85 17.74 -6.95
N GLY A 16 -7.35 17.41 -8.15
CA GLY A 16 -7.67 16.04 -8.56
C GLY A 16 -6.47 15.16 -8.97
N SER A 17 -5.27 15.73 -9.08
CA SER A 17 -4.11 15.04 -9.67
C SER A 17 -3.22 14.36 -8.62
N SER A 18 -3.78 13.45 -7.82
CA SER A 18 -2.98 12.59 -6.94
C SER A 18 -2.44 11.40 -7.74
N SER A 19 -1.33 11.61 -8.45
CA SER A 19 -0.60 10.54 -9.13
C SER A 19 0.04 9.62 -8.08
N ALA A 20 -0.60 8.48 -7.81
CA ALA A 20 -0.01 7.39 -7.04
C ALA A 20 1.27 6.93 -7.76
N LYS A 21 2.44 7.33 -7.25
CA LYS A 21 3.73 6.83 -7.75
C LYS A 21 3.72 5.30 -7.59
N LYS A 22 3.67 4.58 -8.71
CA LYS A 22 4.01 3.16 -8.74
C LYS A 22 5.48 3.05 -8.32
N ALA A 23 5.71 2.58 -7.10
CA ALA A 23 7.04 2.22 -6.67
C ALA A 23 7.54 1.04 -7.51
N ASP A 24 8.75 1.17 -8.04
CA ASP A 24 9.39 0.12 -8.83
C ASP A 24 9.71 -1.08 -7.93
N CYS A 25 8.96 -2.16 -8.11
CA CYS A 25 8.95 -3.31 -7.20
C CYS A 25 10.04 -4.36 -7.50
N LYS A 26 10.97 -4.08 -8.44
CA LYS A 26 11.96 -5.07 -8.88
C LYS A 26 13.14 -5.27 -7.93
N SER A 27 13.37 -4.36 -6.96
CA SER A 27 14.64 -4.30 -6.21
C SER A 27 14.60 -4.79 -4.76
N CYS A 28 13.59 -5.56 -4.34
CA CYS A 28 13.58 -6.09 -2.98
C CYS A 28 14.53 -7.27 -2.80
N LYS A 29 15.71 -7.02 -2.23
CA LYS A 29 16.59 -8.07 -1.72
C LYS A 29 16.10 -8.49 -0.34
N VAL A 30 15.30 -9.55 -0.29
CA VAL A 30 14.81 -10.15 0.97
C VAL A 30 15.65 -11.37 1.36
N PRO A 31 16.06 -11.51 2.64
CA PRO A 31 16.80 -12.68 3.08
C PRO A 31 15.92 -13.95 3.02
N LYS A 32 16.56 -15.10 2.72
CA LYS A 32 15.90 -16.42 2.64
C LYS A 32 15.67 -17.03 4.02
N ILE A 33 15.07 -16.27 4.94
CA ILE A 33 14.73 -16.73 6.29
C ILE A 33 13.26 -17.13 6.29
N HIS A 34 12.96 -18.31 6.83
CA HIS A 34 11.59 -18.78 7.01
C HIS A 34 11.10 -18.43 8.42
N SER A 35 10.36 -17.33 8.55
CA SER A 35 9.76 -16.87 9.81
C SER A 35 8.39 -16.28 9.49
N PRO A 36 7.38 -17.14 9.27
CA PRO A 36 6.11 -16.72 8.70
C PRO A 36 5.41 -15.68 9.58
N ILE A 37 4.71 -14.74 8.94
CA ILE A 37 3.90 -13.73 9.63
C ILE A 37 2.52 -13.63 9.00
N CYS A 38 1.55 -13.16 9.77
CA CYS A 38 0.22 -12.85 9.31
C CYS A 38 0.07 -11.34 9.09
N ALA A 39 -0.43 -10.96 7.92
CA ALA A 39 -0.71 -9.58 7.55
C ALA A 39 -2.14 -9.42 7.03
N ALA A 40 -2.69 -8.21 7.11
CA ALA A 40 -3.97 -7.83 6.51
C ALA A 40 -3.74 -6.88 5.34
N LYS A 41 -4.47 -7.06 4.26
CA LYS A 41 -4.67 -6.06 3.21
C LYS A 41 -5.66 -4.99 3.67
N SER A 42 -5.76 -3.88 2.93
CA SER A 42 -6.73 -2.82 3.19
C SER A 42 -8.19 -3.27 3.11
N ASP A 43 -8.50 -4.35 2.40
CA ASP A 43 -9.84 -4.95 2.29
C ASP A 43 -10.17 -5.89 3.46
N GLY A 44 -9.29 -6.02 4.46
CA GLY A 44 -9.44 -6.93 5.59
C GLY A 44 -9.02 -8.37 5.31
N THR A 45 -8.65 -8.70 4.07
CA THR A 45 -8.18 -10.05 3.71
C THR A 45 -6.85 -10.33 4.41
N LYS A 46 -6.78 -11.45 5.13
CA LYS A 46 -5.55 -11.93 5.78
C LYS A 46 -4.67 -12.70 4.79
N VAL A 47 -3.37 -12.47 4.84
CA VAL A 47 -2.36 -13.15 4.02
C VAL A 47 -1.18 -13.56 4.89
N THR A 48 -0.72 -14.79 4.69
CA THR A 48 0.51 -15.27 5.32
C THR A 48 1.71 -14.92 4.43
N LEU A 49 2.71 -14.27 4.99
CA LEU A 49 3.97 -13.97 4.32
C LEU A 49 5.08 -14.87 4.89
N VAL A 50 6.10 -15.13 4.07
CA VAL A 50 7.22 -16.03 4.43
C VAL A 50 8.08 -15.45 5.55
N ASN A 51 8.21 -14.12 5.58
CA ASN A 51 8.87 -13.37 6.64
C ASN A 51 8.46 -11.88 6.64
N LYS A 52 8.89 -11.16 7.68
CA LYS A 52 8.65 -9.73 7.83
C LYS A 52 9.25 -8.87 6.71
N TYR A 53 10.39 -9.27 6.13
CA TYR A 53 10.99 -8.53 5.03
C TYR A 53 10.10 -8.54 3.76
N PHE A 54 9.30 -9.59 3.56
CA PHE A 54 8.29 -9.59 2.49
C PHE A 54 7.16 -8.59 2.74
N LEU A 55 6.81 -8.30 4.00
CA LEU A 55 5.83 -7.26 4.34
C LEU A 55 6.36 -5.88 3.96
N ASP A 56 7.57 -5.58 4.40
CA ASP A 56 8.22 -4.29 4.13
C ASP A 56 8.39 -4.08 2.62
N CYS A 57 8.82 -5.12 1.91
CA CYS A 57 8.90 -5.08 0.46
C CYS A 57 7.53 -4.83 -0.20
N ALA A 58 6.50 -5.57 0.21
CA ALA A 58 5.16 -5.38 -0.35
C ALA A 58 4.65 -3.95 -0.12
N ASN A 59 4.96 -3.35 1.03
CA ASN A 59 4.59 -1.97 1.37
C ASN A 59 5.36 -0.94 0.56
N LEU A 60 6.66 -1.16 0.32
CA LEU A 60 7.42 -0.35 -0.64
C LEU A 60 6.76 -0.40 -2.02
N CYS A 61 6.19 -1.54 -2.42
CA CYS A 61 5.45 -1.68 -3.67
C CYS A 61 3.99 -1.19 -3.64
N GLY A 62 3.57 -0.49 -2.59
CA GLY A 62 2.21 0.07 -2.47
C GLY A 62 1.11 -0.95 -2.18
N LYS A 63 1.45 -2.15 -1.66
CA LYS A 63 0.44 -3.15 -1.27
C LYS A 63 -0.29 -2.81 0.03
N ASN A 64 0.25 -1.89 0.85
CA ASN A 64 -0.35 -1.42 2.10
C ASN A 64 -0.83 -2.57 3.01
N LEU A 65 0.04 -3.55 3.22
CA LEU A 65 -0.16 -4.65 4.15
C LEU A 65 0.12 -4.21 5.59
N LYS A 66 -0.76 -4.57 6.51
CA LYS A 66 -0.65 -4.33 7.94
C LYS A 66 -0.25 -5.61 8.66
N PHE A 67 0.81 -5.57 9.47
CA PHE A 67 1.16 -6.69 10.34
C PHE A 67 0.05 -6.99 11.36
N ILE A 68 -0.25 -8.27 11.57
CA ILE A 68 -1.23 -8.73 12.56
C ILE A 68 -0.54 -9.51 13.67
N ALA A 69 0.20 -10.56 13.33
CA ALA A 69 0.80 -11.47 14.28
C ALA A 69 1.97 -12.23 13.66
N ASP A 70 2.87 -12.74 14.51
CA ASP A 70 3.85 -13.74 14.11
C ASP A 70 3.18 -15.09 13.85
N GLY A 71 3.75 -15.88 12.94
CA GLY A 71 3.19 -17.14 12.48
C GLY A 71 2.22 -17.01 11.32
N LYS A 72 1.60 -18.12 10.92
CA LYS A 72 0.63 -18.15 9.83
C LYS A 72 -0.70 -17.54 10.28
N CYS A 73 -1.47 -16.98 9.36
CA CYS A 73 -2.83 -16.53 9.66
C CYS A 73 -3.71 -17.72 10.07
N SER A 74 -4.41 -17.59 11.20
CA SER A 74 -5.49 -18.50 11.58
C SER A 74 -6.63 -18.39 10.55
N LYS A 75 -7.23 -19.53 10.20
CA LYS A 75 -8.44 -19.58 9.36
C LYS A 75 -9.61 -18.90 10.04
#